data_AF-A0A2E4GUK9-F1
#
_entry.id   AF-A0A2E4GUK9-F1
#
_cell.length_a   1.000
_cell.length_b   1.000
_cell.length_c   1.000
_cell.angle_alpha   90.00
_cell.angle_beta   90.00
_cell.angle_gamma   90.00
#
_symmetry.space_group_name_H-M   'P 1'
#
loop_
_entity.id
_entity.type
_entity.pdbx_description
1 polymer ?
#
loop_
_entity_poly.entity_id
_entity_poly.type
_entity_poly.pdbx_seq_one_letter_code
_entity_poly.pdbx_strand_id
1 'polypeptide(L)'
;MRLNNDYHWDQAWSAMSEHIGLESTRSVLSGLQNIIMGIGTSARRPIRLHPPCCDLVCPDELALTTLVGACQRQEHRLSRLVAEWMVTKHGMANLLEGSEIIAAELSKKDVYLPNRSRVSRLNTETCWQASELPGTSRMRVRIVEA
;
A
#
# COMPACT_ATOMS: atom_id res chain seq x y z
N MET A 1 1.16 26.27 5.96
CA MET A 1 -0.02 25.65 5.31
C MET A 1 -0.36 24.38 6.11
N ARG A 2 -1.28 24.46 7.08
CA ARG A 2 -1.59 23.40 8.08
C ARG A 2 -3.09 23.09 8.23
N LEU A 3 -3.94 23.57 7.31
CA LEU A 3 -5.41 23.51 7.45
C LEU A 3 -6.07 22.28 6.80
N ASN A 4 -5.31 21.38 6.17
CA ASN A 4 -5.86 20.21 5.46
C ASN A 4 -5.63 18.87 6.17
N ASN A 5 -4.87 18.85 7.28
CA ASN A 5 -4.53 17.59 7.94
C ASN A 5 -5.75 17.03 8.70
N ASP A 6 -6.43 17.89 9.47
CA ASP A 6 -7.50 17.49 10.37
C ASP A 6 -8.71 16.91 9.62
N TYR A 7 -9.10 17.52 8.49
CA TYR A 7 -10.20 17.02 7.66
C TYR A 7 -9.98 15.60 7.10
N HIS A 8 -8.74 15.26 6.72
CA HIS A 8 -8.44 13.90 6.24
C HIS A 8 -8.43 12.88 7.38
N TRP A 9 -7.95 13.27 8.57
CA TRP A 9 -8.02 12.43 9.76
C TRP A 9 -9.45 12.21 10.23
N ASP A 10 -10.30 13.24 10.20
CA ASP A 10 -11.71 13.15 10.55
C ASP A 10 -12.46 12.23 9.59
N GLN A 11 -12.23 12.35 8.28
CA GLN A 11 -12.83 11.43 7.31
C GLN A 11 -12.36 9.98 7.51
N ALA A 12 -11.06 9.77 7.72
CA ALA A 12 -10.53 8.43 8.00
C ALA A 12 -11.12 7.85 9.31
N TRP A 13 -11.26 8.68 10.35
CA TRP A 13 -11.90 8.30 11.61
C TRP A 13 -13.35 7.90 11.40
N SER A 14 -14.15 8.74 10.75
CA SER A 14 -15.57 8.46 10.48
C SER A 14 -15.74 7.17 9.67
N ALA A 15 -15.00 7.03 8.58
CA ALA A 15 -15.09 5.85 7.71
C ALA A 15 -14.69 4.57 8.45
N MET A 16 -13.59 4.58 9.22
CA MET A 16 -13.14 3.37 9.91
C MET A 16 -13.98 3.03 11.14
N SER A 17 -14.37 4.03 11.94
CA SER A 17 -15.13 3.78 13.17
C SER A 17 -16.49 3.13 12.91
N GLU A 18 -17.10 3.41 11.78
CA GLU A 18 -18.32 2.74 11.31
C GLU A 18 -18.11 1.25 11.03
N HIS A 19 -16.94 0.87 10.48
CA HIS A 19 -16.69 -0.50 10.01
C HIS A 19 -16.00 -1.40 11.05
N ILE A 20 -15.05 -0.88 11.82
CA ILE A 20 -14.22 -1.68 12.76
C ILE A 20 -14.44 -1.31 14.23
N GLY A 21 -15.22 -0.25 14.51
CA GLY A 21 -15.49 0.25 15.86
C GLY A 21 -14.43 1.21 16.39
N LEU A 22 -14.78 1.96 17.44
CA LEU A 22 -13.98 3.09 17.95
C LEU A 22 -12.60 2.69 18.48
N GLU A 23 -12.52 1.59 19.23
CA GLU A 23 -11.25 1.14 19.83
C GLU A 23 -10.24 0.71 18.77
N SER A 24 -10.65 -0.19 17.87
CA SER A 24 -9.80 -0.63 16.76
C SER A 24 -9.44 0.52 15.82
N THR A 25 -10.36 1.47 15.60
CA THR A 25 -10.07 2.67 14.79
C THR A 25 -8.93 3.50 15.35
N ARG A 26 -8.94 3.75 16.67
CA ARG A 26 -7.86 4.49 17.33
C ARG A 26 -6.52 3.80 17.14
N SER A 27 -6.48 2.48 17.33
CA SER A 27 -5.26 1.68 17.15
C SER A 27 -4.77 1.69 15.70
N VAL A 28 -5.68 1.50 14.72
CA VAL A 28 -5.34 1.53 13.29
C VAL A 28 -4.80 2.90 12.87
N LEU A 29 -5.42 4.00 13.28
CA LEU A 29 -4.93 5.35 12.94
C LEU A 29 -3.59 5.67 13.62
N SER A 30 -3.37 5.17 14.85
CA SER A 30 -2.05 5.26 15.49
C SER A 30 -0.99 4.52 14.69
N GLY A 31 -1.29 3.30 14.23
CA GLY A 31 -0.41 2.54 13.34
C GLY A 31 -0.14 3.26 12.02
N LEU A 32 -1.18 3.87 11.41
CA LEU A 32 -1.04 4.66 10.19
C LEU A 32 -0.16 5.91 10.41
N GLN A 33 -0.32 6.60 11.54
CA GLN A 33 0.53 7.72 11.92
C GLN A 33 2.00 7.29 12.04
N ASN A 34 2.28 6.13 12.64
CA ASN A 34 3.64 5.58 12.70
C ASN A 34 4.22 5.32 11.31
N ILE A 35 3.43 4.73 10.40
CA ILE A 35 3.81 4.53 8.99
C ILE A 35 4.13 5.87 8.32
N ILE A 36 3.26 6.87 8.46
CA ILE A 36 3.45 8.20 7.88
C ILE A 36 4.73 8.85 8.42
N MET A 37 5.01 8.75 9.72
CA MET A 37 6.24 9.26 10.31
C MET A 37 7.48 8.52 9.80
N GLY A 38 7.42 7.19 9.70
CA GLY A 38 8.51 6.37 9.17
C GLY A 38 8.86 6.72 7.73
N ILE A 39 7.84 6.91 6.89
CA ILE A 39 8.01 7.34 5.49
C ILE A 39 8.48 8.79 5.42
N GLY A 40 7.79 9.71 6.08
CA GLY A 40 8.04 11.15 5.97
C GLY A 40 9.44 11.57 6.41
N THR A 41 10.08 10.80 7.29
CA THR A 41 11.44 11.08 7.78
C THR A 41 12.53 10.29 7.07
N SER A 42 12.22 9.11 6.53
CA SER A 42 13.24 8.11 6.17
C SER A 42 12.98 7.40 4.84
N ALA A 43 12.04 7.85 4.01
CA ALA A 43 11.78 7.25 2.70
C ALA A 43 13.01 7.30 1.80
N ARG A 44 13.26 6.21 1.05
CA ARG A 44 14.38 6.12 0.09
C ARG A 44 14.12 6.89 -1.20
N ARG A 45 12.85 7.14 -1.50
CA ARG A 45 12.36 7.84 -2.69
C ARG A 45 11.07 8.57 -2.34
N PRO A 46 10.64 9.54 -3.15
CA PRO A 46 9.30 10.11 -3.02
C PRO A 46 8.25 9.01 -3.14
N ILE A 47 7.40 8.88 -2.12
CA ILE A 47 6.27 7.94 -2.14
C ILE A 47 5.15 8.51 -2.99
N ARG A 48 4.63 7.70 -3.90
CA ARG A 48 3.51 8.03 -4.77
C ARG A 48 2.24 7.39 -4.24
N LEU A 49 1.18 8.16 -4.16
CA LEU A 49 -0.17 7.66 -3.89
C LEU A 49 -1.06 8.16 -5.02
N HIS A 50 -1.89 7.31 -5.57
CA HIS A 50 -2.91 7.73 -6.52
C HIS A 50 -4.05 8.43 -5.77
N PRO A 51 -4.68 9.43 -6.37
CA PRO A 51 -5.90 9.98 -5.81
C PRO A 51 -7.00 8.90 -5.78
N PRO A 52 -7.98 8.99 -4.85
CA PRO A 52 -9.03 7.97 -4.68
C PRO A 52 -9.88 7.69 -5.92
N CYS A 53 -9.82 8.53 -6.95
CA CYS A 53 -10.56 8.38 -8.20
C CYS A 53 -9.88 7.46 -9.23
N CYS A 54 -8.71 6.88 -8.91
CA CYS A 54 -7.97 6.01 -9.81
C CYS A 54 -8.21 4.53 -9.48
N ASP A 55 -8.55 3.72 -10.49
CA ASP A 55 -8.72 2.26 -10.33
C ASP A 55 -7.38 1.49 -10.29
N LEU A 56 -6.25 2.19 -10.38
CA LEU A 56 -4.91 1.61 -10.43
C LEU A 56 -4.20 1.70 -9.09
N VAL A 57 -3.54 0.61 -8.70
CA VAL A 57 -2.66 0.55 -7.52
C VAL A 57 -1.23 0.77 -7.97
N CYS A 58 -0.56 1.78 -7.40
CA CYS A 58 0.84 2.06 -7.68
C CYS A 58 1.78 1.10 -6.92
N PRO A 59 3.07 1.01 -7.29
CA PRO A 59 4.03 0.16 -6.58
C PRO A 59 4.16 0.46 -5.07
N ASP A 60 4.05 1.73 -4.65
CA ASP A 60 4.16 2.11 -3.24
C ASP A 60 2.91 1.72 -2.43
N GLU A 61 1.71 1.88 -3.01
CA GLU A 61 0.44 1.43 -2.42
C GLU A 61 0.40 -0.10 -2.31
N LEU A 62 0.89 -0.79 -3.35
CA LEU A 62 1.04 -2.23 -3.34
C LEU A 62 2.03 -2.68 -2.26
N ALA A 63 3.13 -1.96 -2.06
CA ALA A 63 4.09 -2.28 -1.01
C ALA A 63 3.50 -2.08 0.40
N LEU A 64 2.76 -0.99 0.64
CA LEU A 64 2.07 -0.76 1.92
C LEU A 64 1.08 -1.87 2.24
N THR A 65 0.23 -2.24 1.29
CA THR A 65 -0.75 -3.32 1.48
C THR A 65 -0.07 -4.69 1.63
N THR A 66 1.01 -4.94 0.89
CA THR A 66 1.82 -6.17 1.02
C THR A 66 2.49 -6.24 2.39
N LEU A 67 2.99 -5.12 2.91
CA LEU A 67 3.64 -5.04 4.20
C LEU A 67 2.68 -5.40 5.33
N VAL A 68 1.51 -4.76 5.39
CA VAL A 68 0.48 -5.07 6.39
C VAL A 68 0.01 -6.52 6.26
N GLY A 69 -0.22 -6.99 5.02
CA GLY A 69 -0.61 -8.37 4.79
C GLY A 69 0.47 -9.38 5.24
N ALA A 70 1.75 -9.08 5.02
CA ALA A 70 2.86 -9.91 5.50
C ALA A 70 2.89 -9.96 7.04
N CYS A 71 2.62 -8.83 7.71
CA CYS A 71 2.48 -8.80 9.16
C CYS A 71 1.28 -9.65 9.64
N GLN A 72 0.12 -9.61 8.96
CA GLN A 72 -1.03 -10.47 9.31
C GLN A 72 -0.70 -11.97 9.25
N ARG A 73 0.16 -12.36 8.30
CA ARG A 73 0.60 -13.76 8.11
C ARG A 73 1.86 -14.12 8.89
N GLN A 74 2.40 -13.21 9.70
CA GLN A 74 3.66 -13.40 10.45
C GLN A 74 4.86 -13.72 9.53
N GLU A 75 4.85 -13.21 8.29
CA GLU A 75 5.92 -13.39 7.31
C GLU A 75 7.06 -12.38 7.54
N HIS A 76 7.76 -12.47 8.67
CA HIS A 76 8.76 -11.49 9.12
C HIS A 76 9.85 -11.17 8.08
N ARG A 77 10.25 -12.16 7.26
CA ARG A 77 11.23 -11.95 6.19
C ARG A 77 10.68 -11.05 5.09
N LEU A 78 9.41 -11.24 4.70
CA LEU A 78 8.78 -10.46 3.65
C LEU A 78 8.49 -9.04 4.13
N SER A 79 7.93 -8.89 5.35
CA SER A 79 7.66 -7.56 5.92
C SER A 79 8.93 -6.73 6.01
N ARG A 80 10.05 -7.34 6.45
CA ARG A 80 11.35 -6.68 6.48
C ARG A 80 11.85 -6.27 5.09
N LEU A 81 11.76 -7.17 4.10
CA LEU A 81 12.22 -6.88 2.74
C LEU A 81 11.43 -5.72 2.12
N VAL A 82 10.11 -5.69 2.31
CA VAL A 82 9.26 -4.61 1.83
C VAL A 82 9.59 -3.30 2.54
N ALA A 83 9.76 -3.33 3.87
CA ALA A 83 10.16 -2.16 4.63
C ALA A 83 11.51 -1.60 4.17
N GLU A 84 12.52 -2.46 3.96
CA GLU A 84 13.84 -2.06 3.45
C GLU A 84 13.79 -1.45 2.05
N TRP A 85 12.83 -1.86 1.21
CA TRP A 85 12.60 -1.28 -0.11
C TRP A 85 11.96 0.12 -0.06
N MET A 86 11.16 0.41 0.97
CA MET A 86 10.46 1.69 1.14
C MET A 86 11.30 2.74 1.88
N VAL A 87 11.91 2.36 3.01
CA VAL A 87 12.59 3.28 3.93
C VAL A 87 14.04 2.87 4.18
N THR A 88 14.84 3.85 4.61
CA THR A 88 16.17 3.59 5.17
C THR A 88 16.04 2.94 6.55
N LYS A 89 17.16 2.46 7.10
CA LYS A 89 17.20 1.77 8.41
C LYS A 89 16.55 2.58 9.55
N HIS A 90 16.59 3.91 9.48
CA HIS A 90 16.02 4.80 10.50
C HIS A 90 14.48 4.76 10.55
N GLY A 91 13.81 4.54 9.41
CA GLY A 91 12.34 4.48 9.35
C GLY A 91 11.76 3.10 9.57
N MET A 92 12.60 2.05 9.60
CA MET A 92 12.14 0.67 9.63
C MET A 92 11.31 0.33 10.86
N ALA A 93 11.72 0.82 12.04
CA ALA A 93 11.02 0.53 13.30
C ALA A 93 9.57 1.06 13.25
N ASN A 94 9.39 2.34 12.97
CA ASN A 94 8.06 2.96 12.87
C ASN A 94 7.20 2.31 11.79
N LEU A 95 7.80 1.99 10.63
CA LEU A 95 7.08 1.39 9.52
C LEU A 95 6.60 -0.03 9.85
N LEU A 96 7.44 -0.85 10.47
CA LEU A 96 7.11 -2.23 10.87
C LEU A 96 6.11 -2.23 12.02
N GLU A 97 6.37 -1.47 13.10
CA GLU A 97 5.48 -1.37 14.26
C GLU A 97 4.09 -0.87 13.85
N GLY A 98 4.01 0.20 13.06
CA GLY A 98 2.75 0.71 12.56
C GLY A 98 1.98 -0.32 11.72
N SER A 99 2.70 -1.10 10.90
CA SER A 99 2.10 -2.16 10.08
C SER A 99 1.64 -3.35 10.91
N GLU A 100 2.36 -3.71 11.97
CA GLU A 100 1.98 -4.76 12.92
C GLU A 100 0.74 -4.39 13.72
N ILE A 101 0.63 -3.14 14.18
CA ILE A 101 -0.56 -2.63 14.86
C ILE A 101 -1.79 -2.74 13.95
N ILE A 102 -1.69 -2.23 12.72
CA ILE A 102 -2.81 -2.32 11.74
C ILE A 102 -3.16 -3.78 11.46
N ALA A 103 -2.16 -4.63 11.21
CA ALA A 103 -2.36 -6.04 10.94
C ALA A 103 -3.09 -6.75 12.09
N ALA A 104 -2.71 -6.48 13.34
CA ALA A 104 -3.34 -7.06 14.51
C ALA A 104 -4.81 -6.65 14.64
N GLU A 105 -5.13 -5.36 14.46
CA GLU A 105 -6.51 -4.86 14.55
C GLU A 105 -7.40 -5.37 13.42
N LEU A 106 -6.89 -5.43 12.19
CA LEU A 106 -7.63 -6.00 11.07
C LEU A 106 -7.90 -7.50 11.28
N SER A 107 -6.92 -8.25 11.78
CA SER A 107 -7.08 -9.68 12.09
C SER A 107 -8.12 -9.92 13.21
N LYS A 108 -8.21 -9.04 14.22
CA LYS A 108 -9.27 -9.12 15.25
C LYS A 108 -10.68 -8.95 14.69
N LYS A 109 -10.81 -8.39 13.49
CA LYS A 109 -12.08 -8.11 12.79
C LYS A 109 -12.31 -9.05 11.61
N ASP A 110 -11.49 -10.10 11.48
CA ASP A 110 -11.50 -11.04 10.35
C ASP A 110 -11.36 -10.35 8.97
N VAL A 111 -10.68 -9.20 8.93
CA VAL A 111 -10.36 -8.48 7.69
C VAL A 111 -8.94 -8.86 7.28
N TYR A 112 -8.80 -9.58 6.17
CA TYR A 112 -7.50 -10.05 5.67
C TYR A 112 -7.15 -9.41 4.33
N LEU A 113 -5.93 -8.89 4.24
CA LEU A 113 -5.42 -8.35 2.98
C LEU A 113 -5.00 -9.48 2.02
N PRO A 114 -5.23 -9.30 0.71
CA PRO A 114 -4.92 -10.32 -0.28
C PRO A 114 -3.42 -10.63 -0.32
N ASN A 115 -3.08 -11.92 -0.38
CA ASN A 115 -1.69 -12.32 -0.58
C ASN A 115 -1.27 -12.13 -2.04
N ARG A 116 -0.65 -10.99 -2.33
CA ARG A 116 -0.15 -10.65 -3.67
C ARG A 116 1.32 -11.04 -3.89
N SER A 117 1.98 -11.65 -2.89
CA SER A 117 3.35 -12.18 -3.02
C SER A 117 3.44 -13.42 -3.92
N ARG A 118 2.30 -14.09 -4.15
CA ARG A 118 2.15 -15.08 -5.20
C ARG A 118 1.66 -14.41 -6.47
N VAL A 119 2.59 -13.93 -7.28
CA VAL A 119 2.41 -14.06 -8.73
C VAL A 119 2.50 -15.56 -9.01
N SER A 120 1.36 -16.25 -8.94
CA SER A 120 1.23 -17.51 -9.69
C SER A 120 1.61 -17.20 -11.12
N ARG A 121 2.47 -18.03 -11.71
CA ARG A 121 2.88 -18.00 -13.12
C ARG A 121 1.66 -18.12 -14.04
N LEU A 122 0.92 -17.03 -14.18
CA LEU A 122 -0.10 -16.80 -15.18
C LEU A 122 0.29 -15.47 -15.81
N ASN A 123 1.01 -15.61 -16.93
CA ASN A 123 1.31 -14.59 -17.93
C ASN A 123 2.10 -13.37 -17.42
N THR A 124 3.41 -13.59 -17.24
CA THR A 124 4.40 -12.55 -17.53
C THR A 124 4.34 -12.21 -19.00
N GLU A 125 3.45 -11.29 -19.38
CA GLU A 125 3.52 -10.43 -20.57
C GLU A 125 2.19 -9.69 -20.70
N THR A 126 1.97 -8.65 -19.89
CA THR A 126 1.10 -7.55 -20.31
C THR A 126 1.33 -6.32 -19.45
N CYS A 127 1.71 -5.25 -20.14
CA CYS A 127 1.67 -3.85 -19.72
C CYS A 127 2.78 -3.34 -18.78
N TRP A 128 4.01 -3.35 -19.28
CA TRP A 128 4.86 -2.16 -19.17
C TRP A 128 5.61 -1.95 -20.48
N GLN A 129 5.03 -1.17 -21.40
CA GLN A 129 5.79 -0.41 -22.39
C GLN A 129 4.88 0.66 -23.00
N ALA A 130 4.94 1.86 -22.41
CA ALA A 130 4.68 3.07 -23.17
C ALA A 130 5.96 3.36 -23.97
N SER A 131 5.99 2.94 -25.23
CA SER A 131 6.92 3.49 -26.20
C SER A 131 6.16 4.48 -27.08
N GLU A 132 6.43 5.76 -26.86
CA GLU A 132 6.04 6.80 -27.78
C GLU A 132 6.90 6.68 -29.04
N LEU A 133 6.27 6.42 -30.19
CA LEU A 133 6.84 6.78 -31.49
C LEU A 133 5.78 7.54 -32.28
N PRO A 134 6.13 8.70 -32.87
CA PRO A 134 5.17 9.59 -33.50
C PRO A 134 4.81 9.11 -34.91
N GLY A 135 3.52 9.07 -35.19
CA GLY A 135 2.98 9.05 -36.55
C GLY A 135 2.66 7.66 -37.08
N THR A 136 1.42 7.22 -36.89
CA THR A 136 0.49 6.84 -37.98
C THR A 136 -0.82 6.29 -37.39
N SER A 137 -1.91 6.64 -38.05
CA SER A 137 -3.29 6.35 -37.68
C SER A 137 -3.65 4.86 -37.82
N ARG A 138 -4.59 4.42 -36.95
CA ARG A 138 -5.31 3.12 -36.91
C ARG A 138 -4.53 1.92 -36.37
N MET A 139 -4.76 1.61 -35.09
CA MET A 139 -4.36 0.36 -34.48
C MET A 139 -5.46 -0.70 -34.69
N ARG A 140 -5.18 -1.71 -35.52
CA ARG A 140 -5.93 -2.98 -35.54
C ARG A 140 -5.24 -3.93 -34.56
N VAL A 141 -6.00 -4.47 -33.61
CA VAL A 141 -5.56 -5.57 -32.75
C VAL A 141 -5.57 -6.86 -33.60
N ARG A 142 -4.40 -7.50 -33.76
CA ARG A 142 -4.31 -8.89 -34.23
C ARG A 142 -3.88 -9.75 -33.05
N ILE A 143 -4.71 -10.73 -32.73
CA ILE A 143 -4.35 -11.88 -31.90
C ILE A 143 -3.63 -12.86 -32.83
N VAL A 144 -2.42 -13.28 -32.46
CA VAL A 144 -1.72 -14.39 -33.13
C VAL A 144 -1.56 -15.47 -32.08
N GLU A 145 -2.30 -16.56 -32.25
CA GLU A 145 -2.13 -17.81 -31.52
C GLU A 145 -1.00 -18.60 -32.18
N ALA A 146 -0.04 -19.07 -31.38
CA ALA A 146 0.92 -20.10 -31.76
C ALA A 146 1.11 -21.05 -30.57
#